data_AF-A0A2V2WUE4-F1
#
_entry.id   AF-A0A2V2WUE4-F1
#
_cell.length_a   1.000
_cell.length_b   1.000
_cell.length_c   1.000
_cell.angle_alpha   90.00
_cell.angle_beta   90.00
_cell.angle_gamma   90.00
#
_symmetry.space_group_name_H-M   'P 1'
#
loop_
_entity.id
_entity.type
_entity.pdbx_description
1 polymer ?
#
loop_
_entity_poly.entity_id
_entity_poly.type
_entity_poly.pdbx_seq_one_letter_code
_entity_poly.pdbx_strand_id
1 'polypeptide(L)'
;MGGLFTRFIPFMCFDRNDDAEGMQATPPPPFDVGVALEEVPPDVYLKRETAIKPSIPITGKQFLTLQEHIPPRFQGRRWRLLFCSGLHGFSRLALQQNCAEEIRSARGNERPAVLIVSAGSEGKILLGAYISCIPQTSNKKYVGTEESFLFCVPSPSSSSSALSSSDDLHIFTAPADAANRYFMRCDNGAIAFGGGGKGPALFLHSDFASVSCSTFCPTFGIRESLLLLNARPGGDGDAAVFDLPNDVHLEGGEPTTSVRAVQLWTIGDEYFSLL
;
A
#
# COMPACT_ATOMS: atom_id res chain seq x y z
N MET A 1 -2.09 -7.87 41.76
CA MET A 1 -3.56 -7.69 41.61
C MET A 1 -3.79 -6.28 41.09
N GLY A 2 -3.99 -6.16 39.78
CA GLY A 2 -4.10 -4.87 39.09
C GLY A 2 -4.14 -5.12 37.58
N GLY A 3 -5.18 -5.82 37.13
CA GLY A 3 -5.39 -6.09 35.72
C GLY A 3 -5.84 -4.83 35.01
N LEU A 4 -4.95 -4.25 34.21
CA LEU A 4 -5.33 -3.28 33.19
C LEU A 4 -6.03 -4.06 32.07
N PHE A 5 -7.36 -4.10 32.14
CA PHE A 5 -8.19 -4.45 30.99
C PHE A 5 -8.05 -3.34 29.96
N THR A 6 -7.07 -3.49 29.06
CA THR A 6 -7.11 -2.79 27.78
C THR A 6 -8.37 -3.27 27.07
N ARG A 7 -9.40 -2.42 26.99
CA ARG A 7 -10.59 -2.70 26.19
C ARG A 7 -10.16 -2.84 24.73
N PHE A 8 -10.01 -4.09 24.29
CA PHE A 8 -9.99 -4.43 22.88
C PHE A 8 -11.37 -4.12 22.33
N ILE A 9 -11.50 -3.01 21.59
CA ILE A 9 -12.62 -2.84 20.67
C ILE A 9 -12.10 -3.38 19.33
N PRO A 10 -12.59 -4.53 18.83
CA PRO A 10 -12.29 -4.92 17.46
C PRO A 10 -12.76 -3.81 16.54
N PHE A 11 -12.02 -3.53 15.47
CA PHE A 11 -12.34 -2.49 14.47
C PHE A 11 -13.69 -2.72 13.74
N MET A 12 -14.51 -3.67 14.18
CA MET A 12 -15.82 -3.99 13.63
C MET A 12 -16.94 -3.56 14.59
N CYS A 13 -17.49 -2.38 14.35
CA CYS A 13 -18.93 -2.08 14.24
C CYS A 13 -19.12 -0.56 14.20
N PHE A 14 -19.13 0.01 12.99
CA PHE A 14 -20.10 1.08 12.75
C PHE A 14 -21.43 0.36 12.51
N ASP A 15 -22.10 -0.04 13.60
CA ASP A 15 -23.47 -0.49 13.52
C ASP A 15 -24.31 0.67 13.00
N ARG A 16 -24.83 0.51 11.78
CA ARG A 16 -25.87 1.36 11.24
C ARG A 16 -27.16 1.01 11.99
N ASN A 17 -27.32 1.60 13.18
CA ASN A 17 -28.60 1.62 13.85
C ASN A 17 -29.46 2.69 13.18
N ASP A 18 -30.35 2.25 12.29
CA ASP A 18 -31.51 3.01 11.86
C ASP A 18 -32.45 3.14 13.07
N ASP A 19 -32.32 4.23 13.83
CA ASP A 19 -33.41 4.75 14.65
C ASP A 19 -33.32 6.28 14.64
N ALA A 20 -34.38 6.89 14.10
CA ALA A 20 -34.51 8.31 13.88
C ALA A 20 -34.71 9.08 15.18
N GLU A 21 -33.92 10.14 15.41
CA GLU A 21 -34.41 11.47 15.78
C GLU A 21 -33.27 12.51 15.71
N GLY A 22 -33.63 13.74 15.33
CA GLY A 22 -32.69 14.75 14.84
C GLY A 22 -31.65 15.21 15.86
N MET A 23 -30.43 14.72 15.70
CA MET A 23 -29.22 15.36 16.24
C MET A 23 -28.25 15.51 15.06
N GLN A 24 -27.84 16.75 14.78
CA GLN A 24 -26.74 17.02 13.85
C GLN A 24 -25.55 16.17 14.30
N ALA A 25 -25.30 15.09 13.58
CA ALA A 25 -24.14 14.24 13.79
C ALA A 25 -22.92 15.12 13.53
N THR A 26 -22.27 15.59 14.59
CA THR A 26 -20.93 16.14 14.50
C THR A 26 -20.09 15.09 13.78
N PRO A 27 -19.46 15.42 12.64
CA PRO A 27 -18.64 14.45 11.95
C PRO A 27 -17.59 13.93 12.94
N PRO A 28 -17.34 12.61 13.00
CA PRO A 28 -16.34 12.06 13.89
C PRO A 28 -15.01 12.79 13.63
N PRO A 29 -14.25 13.12 14.69
CA PRO A 29 -13.01 13.85 14.53
C PRO A 29 -12.10 13.10 13.56
N PRO A 30 -11.41 13.81 12.64
CA PRO A 30 -10.54 13.16 11.68
C PRO A 30 -9.44 12.39 12.43
N PHE A 31 -9.27 11.12 12.09
CA PHE A 31 -8.23 10.28 12.67
C PHE A 31 -6.85 10.82 12.27
N ASP A 32 -6.04 11.20 13.27
CA ASP A 32 -4.64 11.55 13.05
C ASP A 32 -3.81 10.28 12.86
N VAL A 33 -3.42 10.02 11.60
CA VAL A 33 -2.59 8.88 11.21
C VAL A 33 -1.28 8.84 11.99
N GLY A 34 -0.78 10.00 12.42
CA GLY A 34 0.42 10.08 13.22
C GLY A 34 0.36 9.18 14.45
N VAL A 35 -0.78 9.05 15.13
CA VAL A 35 -0.88 8.22 16.35
C VAL A 35 -0.54 6.75 16.09
N ALA A 36 -0.76 6.26 14.87
CA ALA A 36 -0.46 4.91 14.44
C ALA A 36 0.98 4.70 13.93
N LEU A 37 1.79 5.74 13.79
CA LEU A 37 3.17 5.64 13.31
C LEU A 37 4.18 5.63 14.46
N GLU A 38 5.12 4.69 14.42
CA GLU A 38 6.24 4.62 15.35
C GLU A 38 7.28 5.71 15.02
N GLU A 39 7.91 6.26 16.06
CA GLU A 39 9.04 7.16 15.88
C GLU A 39 10.26 6.41 15.35
N VAL A 40 10.92 6.99 14.35
CA VAL A 40 12.17 6.40 13.86
C VAL A 40 13.30 6.88 14.78
N PRO A 41 14.08 5.95 15.38
CA PRO A 41 15.18 6.32 16.26
C PRO A 41 16.22 7.17 15.48
N PRO A 42 17.02 7.99 16.20
CA PRO A 42 18.14 8.69 15.59
C PRO A 42 19.05 7.68 14.89
N ASP A 43 19.44 7.98 13.66
CA ASP A 43 20.21 7.08 12.83
C ASP A 43 21.40 7.83 12.23
N VAL A 44 22.59 7.28 12.49
CA VAL A 44 23.87 7.79 12.01
C VAL A 44 23.96 7.72 10.49
N TYR A 45 23.39 6.69 9.86
CA TYR A 45 23.34 6.53 8.42
C TYR A 45 22.38 7.51 7.75
N LEU A 46 21.32 7.91 8.45
CA LEU A 46 20.35 8.90 7.97
C LEU A 46 20.71 10.33 8.40
N LYS A 47 21.89 10.52 9.01
CA LYS A 47 22.38 11.79 9.56
C LYS A 47 21.33 12.49 10.44
N ARG A 48 20.58 11.72 11.22
CA ARG A 48 19.56 12.26 12.13
C ARG A 48 20.11 12.34 13.54
N GLU A 49 20.03 13.54 14.11
CA GLU A 49 20.46 13.81 15.49
C GLU A 49 19.34 13.60 16.51
N THR A 50 18.07 13.54 16.07
CA THR A 50 16.90 13.39 16.94
C THR A 50 15.91 12.40 16.33
N ALA A 51 15.16 11.71 17.19
CA ALA A 51 14.07 10.84 16.77
C ALA A 51 13.02 11.67 16.02
N ILE A 52 12.53 11.16 14.89
CA ILE A 52 11.58 11.87 14.04
C ILE A 52 10.39 10.96 13.79
N LYS A 53 9.20 11.56 13.90
CA LYS A 53 7.94 10.93 13.51
C LYS A 53 7.79 11.00 11.99
N PRO A 54 7.75 9.86 11.28
CA PRO A 54 7.69 9.84 9.83
C PRO A 54 6.32 10.29 9.33
N SER A 55 6.28 10.96 8.17
CA SER A 55 5.04 11.29 7.47
C SER A 55 4.69 10.22 6.43
N ILE A 56 3.41 9.89 6.32
CA ILE A 56 2.87 8.90 5.39
C ILE A 56 2.03 9.62 4.32
N PRO A 57 2.13 9.24 3.03
CA PRO A 57 1.47 9.96 1.93
C PRO A 57 -0.02 9.56 1.76
N ILE A 58 -0.66 9.06 2.82
CA ILE A 58 -2.07 8.62 2.80
C ILE A 58 -2.89 9.41 3.82
N THR A 59 -4.17 9.61 3.53
CA THR A 59 -5.08 10.34 4.43
C THR A 59 -5.54 9.46 5.60
N GLY A 60 -6.11 10.08 6.65
CA GLY A 60 -6.73 9.36 7.76
C GLY A 60 -7.80 8.37 7.31
N LYS A 61 -8.64 8.78 6.36
CA LYS A 61 -9.68 7.92 5.77
C LYS A 61 -9.07 6.71 5.06
N GLN A 62 -8.06 6.93 4.20
CA GLN A 62 -7.36 5.86 3.48
C GLN A 62 -6.66 4.89 4.44
N PHE A 63 -6.04 5.40 5.51
CA PHE A 63 -5.44 4.56 6.54
C PHE A 63 -6.48 3.68 7.24
N LEU A 64 -7.64 4.22 7.60
CA LEU A 64 -8.73 3.45 8.21
C LEU A 64 -9.25 2.37 7.24
N THR A 65 -9.45 2.70 5.97
CA THR A 65 -9.83 1.71 4.95
C THR A 65 -8.78 0.60 4.80
N LEU A 66 -7.49 0.92 4.86
CA LEU A 66 -6.43 -0.10 4.89
C LEU A 66 -6.50 -0.98 6.14
N GLN A 67 -6.74 -0.39 7.31
CA GLN A 67 -6.87 -1.14 8.57
C GLN A 67 -8.00 -2.16 8.50
N GLU A 68 -9.15 -1.83 7.89
CA GLU A 68 -10.27 -2.77 7.71
C GLU A 68 -9.89 -4.01 6.90
N HIS A 69 -8.97 -3.88 5.95
CA HIS A 69 -8.52 -4.96 5.06
C HIS A 69 -7.28 -5.71 5.58
N ILE A 70 -6.53 -5.12 6.51
CA ILE A 70 -5.43 -5.78 7.19
C ILE A 70 -5.98 -6.94 8.04
N PRO A 71 -5.30 -8.09 8.12
CA PRO A 71 -5.78 -9.20 8.95
C PRO A 71 -6.04 -8.78 10.39
N PRO A 72 -7.14 -9.24 11.04
CA PRO A 72 -7.57 -8.76 12.35
C PRO A 72 -6.48 -8.78 13.43
N ARG A 73 -5.55 -9.74 13.36
CA ARG A 73 -4.43 -9.85 14.31
C ARG A 73 -3.42 -8.70 14.23
N PHE A 74 -3.39 -7.95 13.13
CA PHE A 74 -2.49 -6.81 12.89
C PHE A 74 -3.20 -5.46 12.91
N GLN A 75 -4.54 -5.45 12.96
CA GLN A 75 -5.31 -4.21 13.07
C GLN A 75 -5.03 -3.49 14.39
N GLY A 76 -5.03 -2.16 14.38
CA GLY A 76 -4.78 -1.35 15.58
C GLY A 76 -3.32 -1.34 16.04
N ARG A 77 -2.41 -2.00 15.31
CA ARG A 77 -0.98 -2.02 15.61
C ARG A 77 -0.24 -0.85 14.96
N ARG A 78 0.83 -0.41 15.60
CA ARG A 78 1.70 0.65 15.12
C ARG A 78 2.49 0.21 13.89
N TRP A 79 2.62 1.14 12.97
CA TRP A 79 3.41 0.98 11.76
C TRP A 79 4.78 1.57 11.99
N ARG A 80 5.81 0.77 11.71
CA ARG A 80 7.20 1.18 11.80
C ARG A 80 7.77 1.37 10.41
N LEU A 81 8.42 2.51 10.18
CA LEU A 81 9.04 2.79 8.89
C LEU A 81 10.30 1.92 8.73
N LEU A 82 10.31 1.07 7.71
CA LEU A 82 11.50 0.32 7.30
C LEU A 82 12.31 1.07 6.26
N PHE A 83 11.66 1.75 5.33
CA PHE A 83 12.34 2.47 4.26
C PHE A 83 11.50 3.63 3.76
N CYS A 84 12.15 4.73 3.40
CA CYS A 84 11.56 5.90 2.78
C CYS A 84 12.58 6.52 1.83
N SER A 85 12.23 6.71 0.56
CA SER A 85 13.16 7.24 -0.44
C SER A 85 13.62 8.67 -0.15
N GLY A 86 12.81 9.48 0.54
CA GLY A 86 13.21 10.82 0.99
C GLY A 86 14.31 10.81 2.06
N LEU A 87 14.51 9.67 2.73
CA LEU A 87 15.44 9.50 3.84
C LEU A 87 16.63 8.61 3.48
N HIS A 88 16.37 7.56 2.72
CA HIS A 88 17.34 6.52 2.35
C HIS A 88 17.80 6.65 0.89
N GLY A 89 17.29 7.65 0.15
CA GLY A 89 17.41 7.73 -1.30
C GLY A 89 16.68 6.60 -2.02
N PHE A 90 16.86 6.51 -3.33
CA PHE A 90 16.40 5.39 -4.15
C PHE A 90 17.37 4.19 -4.07
N SER A 91 17.83 3.85 -2.86
CA SER A 91 18.85 2.83 -2.62
C SER A 91 18.23 1.47 -2.34
N ARG A 92 18.32 0.57 -3.33
CA ARG A 92 17.98 -0.84 -3.20
C ARG A 92 18.73 -1.55 -2.09
N LEU A 93 20.01 -1.19 -1.90
CA LEU A 93 20.84 -1.76 -0.84
C LEU A 93 20.31 -1.37 0.54
N ALA A 94 19.94 -0.10 0.73
CA ALA A 94 19.37 0.36 2.00
C ALA A 94 18.05 -0.34 2.31
N LEU A 95 17.17 -0.51 1.32
CA LEU A 95 15.93 -1.29 1.50
C LEU A 95 16.23 -2.73 1.95
N GLN A 96 17.14 -3.42 1.26
CA GLN A 96 17.49 -4.81 1.57
C GLN A 96 18.10 -4.96 2.96
N GLN A 97 18.97 -4.04 3.37
CA GLN A 97 19.58 -4.02 4.70
C GLN A 97 18.52 -3.83 5.79
N ASN A 98 17.65 -2.83 5.65
CA ASN A 98 16.60 -2.54 6.62
C ASN A 98 15.59 -3.70 6.73
N CYS A 99 15.24 -4.33 5.61
CA CYS A 99 14.39 -5.52 5.60
C CYS A 99 15.07 -6.70 6.32
N ALA A 100 16.36 -6.95 6.05
CA ALA A 100 17.11 -8.04 6.69
C ALA A 100 17.31 -7.81 8.19
N GLU A 101 17.44 -6.57 8.63
CA GLU A 101 17.46 -6.19 10.06
C GLU A 101 16.14 -6.48 10.75
N GLU A 102 15.03 -6.05 10.16
CA GLU A 102 13.71 -6.29 10.75
C GLU A 102 13.38 -7.78 10.82
N ILE A 103 13.68 -8.55 9.76
CA ILE A 103 13.48 -10.00 9.75
C ILE A 103 14.29 -10.67 10.88
N ARG A 104 15.53 -10.24 11.13
CA ARG A 104 16.34 -10.73 12.26
C ARG A 104 15.74 -10.33 13.61
N SER A 105 15.26 -9.09 13.73
CA SER A 105 14.66 -8.54 14.94
C SER A 105 13.35 -9.25 15.32
N ALA A 106 12.57 -9.68 14.32
CA ALA A 106 11.28 -10.33 14.51
C ALA A 106 11.35 -11.68 15.24
N ARG A 107 12.52 -12.33 15.33
CA ARG A 107 12.73 -13.61 16.05
C ARG A 107 11.71 -14.71 15.69
N GLY A 108 11.26 -14.74 14.43
CA GLY A 108 10.28 -15.73 13.94
C GLY A 108 8.82 -15.29 14.08
N ASN A 109 8.54 -14.12 14.65
CA ASN A 109 7.21 -13.52 14.62
C ASN A 109 6.84 -13.09 13.20
N GLU A 110 5.54 -13.15 12.89
CA GLU A 110 5.04 -12.63 11.62
C GLU A 110 5.25 -11.12 11.54
N ARG A 111 5.75 -10.68 10.37
CA ARG A 111 5.95 -9.27 10.04
C ARG A 111 5.40 -9.00 8.65
N PRO A 112 4.14 -8.55 8.56
CA PRO A 112 3.62 -8.08 7.30
C PRO A 112 4.19 -6.69 6.98
N ALA A 113 4.19 -6.33 5.71
CA ALA A 113 4.70 -5.07 5.24
C ALA A 113 3.68 -4.35 4.35
N VAL A 114 3.69 -3.02 4.41
CA VAL A 114 2.90 -2.15 3.54
C VAL A 114 3.87 -1.32 2.70
N LEU A 115 3.87 -1.58 1.40
CA LEU A 115 4.58 -0.77 0.42
C LEU A 115 3.63 0.31 -0.10
N ILE A 116 4.10 1.55 -0.12
CA ILE A 116 3.40 2.70 -0.68
C ILE A 116 4.31 3.37 -1.70
N VAL A 117 3.79 3.58 -2.90
CA VAL A 117 4.47 4.18 -4.03
C VAL A 117 3.67 5.39 -4.49
N SER A 118 4.29 6.57 -4.41
CA SER A 118 3.79 7.79 -5.04
C SER A 118 4.50 7.97 -6.38
N ALA A 119 3.72 8.02 -7.46
CA ALA A 119 4.20 7.98 -8.83
C ALA A 119 3.63 9.13 -9.68
N GLY A 120 4.22 9.30 -10.87
CA GLY A 120 3.98 10.42 -11.78
C GLY A 120 4.77 11.68 -11.39
N SER A 121 4.87 12.63 -12.33
CA SER A 121 5.64 13.87 -12.15
C SER A 121 5.18 14.65 -10.90
N GLU A 122 3.87 14.71 -10.70
CA GLU A 122 3.25 15.40 -9.57
C GLU A 122 3.08 14.51 -8.31
N GLY A 123 3.43 13.22 -8.37
CA GLY A 123 3.25 12.29 -7.25
C GLY A 123 1.79 12.00 -6.90
N LYS A 124 0.86 12.29 -7.83
CA LYS A 124 -0.59 12.15 -7.62
C LYS A 124 -1.07 10.71 -7.72
N ILE A 125 -0.30 9.84 -8.37
CA ILE A 125 -0.64 8.43 -8.51
C ILE A 125 -0.17 7.72 -7.24
N LEU A 126 -1.11 7.26 -6.41
CA LEU A 126 -0.80 6.49 -5.20
C LEU A 126 -1.14 5.03 -5.44
N LEU A 127 -0.12 4.17 -5.38
CA LEU A 127 -0.21 2.72 -5.50
C LEU A 127 0.40 2.07 -4.27
N GLY A 128 0.02 0.85 -3.97
CA GLY A 128 0.67 0.10 -2.92
C GLY A 128 0.21 -1.34 -2.80
N ALA A 129 0.82 -2.00 -1.83
CA ALA A 129 0.54 -3.38 -1.52
C ALA A 129 0.69 -3.63 -0.03
N TYR A 130 -0.25 -4.36 0.56
CA TYR A 130 -0.04 -5.07 1.81
C TYR A 130 0.44 -6.47 1.49
N ILE A 131 1.52 -6.91 2.12
CA ILE A 131 2.11 -8.22 1.94
C ILE A 131 2.24 -8.89 3.30
N SER A 132 1.89 -10.17 3.36
CA SER A 132 1.97 -10.94 4.61
C SER A 132 3.39 -11.21 5.12
N CYS A 133 4.42 -10.76 4.40
CA CYS A 133 5.82 -10.86 4.82
C CYS A 133 6.67 -9.70 4.27
N ILE A 134 7.78 -9.39 4.95
CA ILE A 134 8.74 -8.38 4.51
C ILE A 134 9.41 -8.78 3.18
N PRO A 135 9.55 -7.86 2.22
CA PRO A 135 10.29 -8.09 0.98
C PRO A 135 11.72 -8.58 1.24
N GLN A 136 12.05 -9.77 0.74
CA GLN A 136 13.38 -10.34 0.83
C GLN A 136 13.69 -11.17 -0.42
N THR A 137 14.93 -11.06 -0.91
CA THR A 137 15.43 -11.97 -1.94
C THR A 137 15.45 -13.39 -1.38
N SER A 138 14.74 -14.30 -2.03
CA SER A 138 14.63 -15.69 -1.56
C SER A 138 14.84 -16.65 -2.73
N ASN A 139 15.24 -17.89 -2.42
CA ASN A 139 15.32 -18.96 -3.42
C ASN A 139 13.93 -19.35 -3.96
N LYS A 140 12.84 -18.94 -3.29
CA LYS A 140 11.49 -19.14 -3.78
C LYS A 140 11.16 -18.08 -4.82
N LYS A 141 10.60 -18.52 -5.96
CA LYS A 141 10.17 -17.62 -7.03
C LYS A 141 9.08 -16.64 -6.57
N TYR A 142 8.17 -17.08 -5.70
CA TYR A 142 7.14 -16.23 -5.09
C TYR A 142 6.98 -16.56 -3.60
N VAL A 143 6.66 -15.54 -2.81
CA VAL A 143 6.43 -15.57 -1.37
C VAL A 143 5.17 -14.76 -1.02
N GLY A 144 4.68 -14.91 0.21
CA GLY A 144 3.45 -14.28 0.69
C GLY A 144 2.29 -15.27 0.82
N THR A 145 1.17 -14.79 1.34
CA THR A 145 -0.08 -15.53 1.54
C THR A 145 -1.27 -14.79 0.91
N GLU A 146 -2.44 -15.41 0.93
CA GLU A 146 -3.69 -14.86 0.39
C GLU A 146 -4.23 -13.64 1.11
N GLU A 147 -3.67 -13.33 2.28
CA GLU A 147 -3.94 -12.10 3.01
C GLU A 147 -3.30 -10.87 2.35
N SER A 148 -2.43 -11.08 1.36
CA SER A 148 -1.83 -9.99 0.60
C SER A 148 -2.88 -9.33 -0.30
N PHE A 149 -2.80 -8.02 -0.46
CA PHE A 149 -3.69 -7.26 -1.35
C PHE A 149 -2.97 -6.05 -1.94
N LEU A 150 -3.44 -5.60 -3.10
CA LEU A 150 -2.99 -4.36 -3.73
C LEU A 150 -3.98 -3.25 -3.46
N PHE A 151 -3.51 -2.02 -3.54
CA PHE A 151 -4.38 -0.87 -3.45
C PHE A 151 -3.91 0.29 -4.33
N CYS A 152 -4.83 1.15 -4.70
CA CYS A 152 -4.54 2.40 -5.37
C CYS A 152 -5.59 3.47 -5.05
N VAL A 153 -5.23 4.74 -5.23
CA VAL A 153 -6.19 5.85 -5.23
C VAL A 153 -6.47 6.26 -6.67
N PRO A 154 -7.74 6.20 -7.13
CA PRO A 154 -8.11 6.72 -8.44
C PRO A 154 -7.92 8.23 -8.50
N SER A 155 -7.54 8.75 -9.66
CA SER A 155 -7.38 10.19 -9.88
C SER A 155 -8.74 10.89 -9.93
N PRO A 156 -8.89 12.07 -9.31
CA PRO A 156 -10.13 12.87 -9.32
C PRO A 156 -10.62 13.36 -10.69
N SER A 157 -9.94 13.04 -11.78
CA SER A 157 -10.30 13.40 -13.14
C SER A 157 -11.52 12.66 -13.72
N SER A 158 -12.10 11.71 -12.97
CA SER A 158 -13.28 10.93 -13.36
C SER A 158 -14.55 11.53 -12.77
N SER A 159 -15.00 12.66 -13.33
CA SER A 159 -16.35 13.17 -13.14
C SER A 159 -17.36 12.26 -13.86
N SER A 160 -17.71 11.12 -13.26
CA SER A 160 -18.89 10.33 -13.66
C SER A 160 -19.51 9.51 -12.53
N SER A 161 -19.58 10.05 -11.32
CA SER A 161 -20.76 9.90 -10.44
C SER A 161 -20.63 10.83 -9.25
N ALA A 162 -21.45 11.88 -9.24
CA ALA A 162 -21.60 12.79 -8.11
C ALA A 162 -22.27 12.06 -6.93
N LEU A 163 -21.52 11.23 -6.21
CA LEU A 163 -21.80 10.82 -4.83
C LEU A 163 -20.64 10.10 -4.10
N SER A 164 -19.54 9.73 -4.77
CA SER A 164 -18.37 9.12 -4.11
C SER A 164 -17.21 10.13 -4.06
N SER A 165 -16.85 10.57 -2.85
CA SER A 165 -15.68 11.40 -2.59
C SER A 165 -14.42 10.77 -3.21
N SER A 166 -13.72 11.51 -4.08
CA SER A 166 -12.56 11.06 -4.85
C SER A 166 -11.29 10.69 -4.05
N ASP A 167 -11.41 10.36 -2.77
CA ASP A 167 -10.32 9.95 -1.88
C ASP A 167 -10.40 8.46 -1.50
N ASP A 168 -11.36 7.71 -2.05
CA ASP A 168 -11.60 6.32 -1.69
C ASP A 168 -10.56 5.37 -2.29
N LEU A 169 -10.02 4.53 -1.42
CA LEU A 169 -8.99 3.56 -1.75
C LEU A 169 -9.63 2.34 -2.42
N HIS A 170 -9.14 1.97 -3.60
CA HIS A 170 -9.55 0.72 -4.25
C HIS A 170 -8.64 -0.41 -3.78
N ILE A 171 -9.22 -1.50 -3.28
CA ILE A 171 -8.53 -2.68 -2.78
C ILE A 171 -8.71 -3.86 -3.73
N PHE A 172 -7.64 -4.59 -4.01
CA PHE A 172 -7.63 -5.79 -4.84
C PHE A 172 -7.07 -6.96 -4.02
N THR A 173 -7.95 -7.80 -3.50
CA THR A 173 -7.61 -9.04 -2.78
C THR A 173 -7.50 -10.22 -3.74
N ALA A 174 -6.88 -11.30 -3.27
CA ALA A 174 -6.82 -12.54 -4.05
C ALA A 174 -8.21 -13.20 -4.13
N PRO A 175 -8.75 -13.47 -5.33
CA PRO A 175 -10.00 -14.23 -5.47
C PRO A 175 -9.89 -15.61 -4.84
N ALA A 176 -11.01 -16.12 -4.30
CA ALA A 176 -11.05 -17.47 -3.73
C ALA A 176 -10.70 -18.56 -4.76
N ASP A 177 -11.03 -18.31 -6.02
CA ASP A 177 -10.77 -19.16 -7.19
C ASP A 177 -9.55 -18.72 -8.01
N ALA A 178 -8.63 -17.95 -7.40
CA ALA A 178 -7.44 -17.45 -8.08
C ALA A 178 -6.65 -18.59 -8.76
N ALA A 179 -6.34 -18.41 -10.04
CA ALA A 179 -5.63 -19.42 -10.84
C ALA A 179 -4.19 -19.71 -10.35
N ASN A 180 -3.63 -18.83 -9.51
CA ASN A 180 -2.33 -19.03 -8.87
C ASN A 180 -2.21 -18.24 -7.56
N ARG A 181 -1.09 -18.46 -6.85
CA ARG A 181 -0.75 -17.84 -5.56
C ARG A 181 0.58 -17.08 -5.64
N TYR A 182 0.78 -16.29 -6.70
CA TYR A 182 2.03 -15.57 -6.99
C TYR A 182 2.05 -14.15 -6.37
N PHE A 183 2.02 -14.06 -5.04
CA PHE A 183 1.79 -12.79 -4.34
C PHE A 183 2.93 -11.78 -4.42
N MET A 184 4.15 -12.14 -4.04
CA MET A 184 5.32 -11.26 -4.10
C MET A 184 6.54 -12.01 -4.62
N ARG A 185 7.35 -11.34 -5.44
CA ARG A 185 8.68 -11.80 -5.87
C ARG A 185 9.68 -10.67 -5.72
N CYS A 186 10.81 -10.95 -5.07
CA CYS A 186 11.93 -10.03 -4.97
C CYS A 186 13.12 -10.64 -5.69
N ASP A 187 13.58 -10.01 -6.76
CA ASP A 187 14.63 -10.55 -7.63
C ASP A 187 15.49 -9.42 -8.18
N ASN A 188 16.81 -9.56 -8.10
CA ASN A 188 17.79 -8.52 -8.40
C ASN A 188 17.38 -7.14 -7.84
N GLY A 189 16.78 -7.18 -6.64
CA GLY A 189 16.16 -6.09 -5.89
C GLY A 189 15.15 -5.21 -6.63
N ALA A 190 14.57 -5.70 -7.72
CA ALA A 190 13.23 -5.30 -8.11
C ALA A 190 12.21 -6.05 -7.23
N ILE A 191 11.02 -5.48 -7.07
CA ILE A 191 9.94 -6.05 -6.27
C ILE A 191 8.67 -6.11 -7.11
N ALA A 192 8.18 -7.32 -7.33
CA ALA A 192 7.00 -7.63 -8.11
C ALA A 192 5.87 -8.13 -7.20
N PHE A 193 4.66 -7.66 -7.44
CA PHE A 193 3.46 -8.10 -6.75
C PHE A 193 2.43 -8.63 -7.73
N GLY A 194 1.89 -9.81 -7.45
CA GLY A 194 0.82 -10.46 -8.21
C GLY A 194 1.25 -10.91 -9.60
N GLY A 195 1.54 -12.19 -9.80
CA GLY A 195 2.07 -12.72 -11.07
C GLY A 195 1.14 -13.64 -11.88
N GLY A 196 1.73 -14.25 -12.91
CA GLY A 196 1.11 -15.34 -13.68
C GLY A 196 0.19 -14.91 -14.82
N GLY A 197 0.11 -13.61 -15.11
CA GLY A 197 -0.49 -13.06 -16.33
C GLY A 197 0.57 -12.58 -17.31
N LYS A 198 0.35 -11.39 -17.89
CA LYS A 198 1.31 -10.74 -18.81
C LYS A 198 2.48 -10.07 -18.08
N GLY A 199 2.35 -9.86 -16.78
CA GLY A 199 3.40 -9.33 -15.92
C GLY A 199 2.94 -9.32 -14.46
N PRO A 200 3.70 -8.64 -13.58
CA PRO A 200 3.25 -8.33 -12.23
C PRO A 200 2.13 -7.29 -12.26
N ALA A 201 1.14 -7.39 -11.38
CA ALA A 201 0.14 -6.35 -11.20
C ALA A 201 0.75 -4.99 -10.80
N LEU A 202 1.79 -5.05 -9.96
CA LEU A 202 2.61 -3.90 -9.57
C LEU A 202 4.08 -4.33 -9.56
N PHE A 203 4.93 -3.63 -10.30
CA PHE A 203 6.35 -3.92 -10.40
C PHE A 203 7.17 -2.67 -10.12
N LEU A 204 7.80 -2.64 -8.95
CA LEU A 204 8.81 -1.64 -8.61
C LEU A 204 10.16 -2.11 -9.15
N HIS A 205 10.70 -1.38 -10.12
CA HIS A 205 11.95 -1.73 -10.79
C HIS A 205 13.14 -1.59 -9.84
N SER A 206 14.29 -2.19 -10.18
CA SER A 206 15.47 -2.22 -9.30
C SER A 206 16.15 -0.86 -9.12
N ASP A 207 15.79 0.14 -9.93
CA ASP A 207 16.23 1.53 -9.80
C ASP A 207 15.42 2.31 -8.75
N PHE A 208 14.30 1.76 -8.28
CA PHE A 208 13.24 2.39 -7.48
C PHE A 208 12.68 3.69 -8.08
N ALA A 209 13.09 4.06 -9.28
CA ALA A 209 12.73 5.29 -9.98
C ALA A 209 11.63 5.04 -11.01
N SER A 210 11.35 3.79 -11.35
CA SER A 210 10.27 3.40 -12.25
C SER A 210 9.35 2.34 -11.63
N VAL A 211 8.07 2.45 -11.95
CA VAL A 211 7.03 1.48 -11.58
C VAL A 211 6.20 1.15 -12.80
N SER A 212 5.94 -0.14 -13.02
CA SER A 212 5.05 -0.63 -14.08
C SER A 212 3.93 -1.47 -13.49
N CYS A 213 2.78 -1.49 -14.17
CA CYS A 213 1.60 -2.23 -13.73
C CYS A 213 0.99 -2.97 -14.91
N SER A 214 0.92 -4.30 -14.83
CA SER A 214 0.42 -5.08 -15.95
C SER A 214 -1.09 -4.97 -16.14
N THR A 215 -1.54 -5.17 -17.37
CA THR A 215 -2.96 -5.16 -17.74
C THR A 215 -3.74 -6.40 -17.28
N PHE A 216 -3.06 -7.49 -16.93
CA PHE A 216 -3.72 -8.72 -16.50
C PHE A 216 -2.89 -9.45 -15.43
N CYS A 217 -3.49 -9.65 -14.26
CA CYS A 217 -2.92 -10.43 -13.16
C CYS A 217 -3.99 -11.33 -12.51
N PRO A 218 -3.92 -12.65 -12.70
CA PRO A 218 -4.87 -13.59 -12.11
C PRO A 218 -4.71 -13.77 -10.59
N THR A 219 -3.55 -13.44 -9.99
CA THR A 219 -3.37 -13.55 -8.52
C THR A 219 -4.35 -12.66 -7.75
N PHE A 220 -4.62 -11.46 -8.28
CA PHE A 220 -5.49 -10.45 -7.65
C PHE A 220 -6.73 -10.12 -8.51
N GLY A 221 -7.03 -10.95 -9.51
CA GLY A 221 -8.19 -10.75 -10.40
C GLY A 221 -8.15 -9.47 -11.25
N ILE A 222 -6.97 -8.89 -11.45
CA ILE A 222 -6.79 -7.63 -12.18
C ILE A 222 -6.93 -7.87 -13.69
N ARG A 223 -7.78 -7.06 -14.33
CA ARG A 223 -8.08 -7.10 -15.78
C ARG A 223 -7.78 -5.77 -16.50
N GLU A 224 -7.31 -4.78 -15.75
CA GLU A 224 -6.91 -3.47 -16.24
C GLU A 224 -5.71 -3.00 -15.41
N SER A 225 -4.76 -2.30 -16.02
CA SER A 225 -3.56 -1.85 -15.30
C SER A 225 -3.93 -0.85 -14.21
N LEU A 226 -3.31 -0.99 -13.03
CA LEU A 226 -3.50 -0.04 -11.91
C LEU A 226 -3.14 1.40 -12.29
N LEU A 227 -2.23 1.59 -13.25
CA LEU A 227 -1.85 2.90 -13.79
C LEU A 227 -2.88 3.46 -14.78
N LEU A 228 -3.73 2.60 -15.34
CA LEU A 228 -4.73 2.95 -16.35
C LEU A 228 -6.16 2.99 -15.82
N LEU A 229 -6.41 2.69 -14.54
CA LEU A 229 -7.75 2.75 -13.93
C LEU A 229 -8.47 4.11 -14.08
N ASN A 230 -7.74 5.16 -14.47
CA ASN A 230 -8.27 6.50 -14.74
C ASN A 230 -8.09 6.96 -16.18
N ALA A 231 -7.59 6.10 -17.07
CA ALA A 231 -7.43 6.40 -18.48
C ALA A 231 -8.84 6.48 -19.11
N ARG A 232 -9.09 7.53 -19.89
CA ARG A 232 -10.36 7.65 -20.60
C ARG A 232 -10.29 6.79 -21.87
N PRO A 233 -11.37 6.09 -22.25
CA PRO A 233 -11.47 5.56 -23.59
C PRO A 233 -11.49 6.74 -24.56
N GLY A 234 -10.43 6.88 -25.36
CA GLY A 234 -10.35 7.88 -26.42
C GLY A 234 -11.12 7.38 -27.65
N GLY A 235 -12.18 8.09 -28.00
CA GLY A 235 -12.83 8.00 -29.31
C GLY A 235 -13.83 6.87 -29.53
N ASP A 236 -15.00 7.24 -30.05
CA ASP A 236 -16.05 6.37 -30.59
C ASP A 236 -15.62 5.93 -32.02
N GLY A 237 -14.79 4.88 -32.13
CA GLY A 237 -14.37 4.39 -33.46
C GLY A 237 -13.23 3.35 -33.44
N ASP A 238 -13.61 2.07 -33.55
CA ASP A 238 -12.90 0.85 -33.99
C ASP A 238 -11.40 0.58 -33.72
N ALA A 239 -10.73 1.39 -32.91
CA ALA A 239 -9.48 1.01 -32.23
C ALA A 239 -9.41 1.83 -30.93
N ALA A 240 -9.63 1.20 -29.78
CA ALA A 240 -9.61 1.86 -28.48
C ALA A 240 -8.21 2.43 -28.20
N VAL A 241 -7.99 3.69 -28.57
CA VAL A 241 -6.82 4.47 -28.15
C VAL A 241 -7.17 5.01 -26.77
N PHE A 242 -6.62 4.40 -25.71
CA PHE A 242 -6.75 4.95 -24.37
C PHE A 242 -5.94 6.24 -24.31
N ASP A 243 -6.56 7.34 -23.89
CA ASP A 243 -5.82 8.54 -23.53
C ASP A 243 -5.03 8.22 -22.26
N LEU A 244 -3.74 7.92 -22.42
CA LEU A 244 -2.87 7.65 -21.29
C LEU A 244 -2.83 8.88 -20.37
N PRO A 245 -2.86 8.68 -19.04
CA PRO A 245 -2.60 9.77 -18.11
C PRO A 245 -1.24 10.43 -18.45
N ASN A 246 -1.14 11.76 -18.30
CA ASN A 246 0.02 12.57 -18.73
C ASN A 246 1.41 12.12 -18.23
N ASP A 247 1.47 11.19 -17.28
CA ASP A 247 2.69 10.67 -16.67
C ASP A 247 2.95 9.17 -16.95
N VAL A 248 2.04 8.49 -17.65
CA VAL A 248 2.11 7.04 -17.92
C VAL A 248 2.51 6.83 -19.38
N HIS A 249 3.52 6.02 -19.60
CA HIS A 249 4.04 5.67 -20.92
C HIS A 249 3.99 4.14 -21.07
N LEU A 250 3.95 3.65 -22.31
CA LEU A 250 4.04 2.21 -22.56
C LEU A 250 5.50 1.82 -22.79
N GLU A 251 6.07 1.01 -21.90
CA GLU A 251 7.40 0.44 -22.07
C GLU A 251 7.26 -1.07 -22.28
N GLY A 252 7.66 -1.57 -23.46
CA GLY A 252 7.48 -2.99 -23.80
C GLY A 252 6.01 -3.43 -23.87
N GLY A 253 5.07 -2.49 -24.01
CA GLY A 253 3.62 -2.75 -24.03
C GLY A 253 2.95 -2.72 -22.67
N GLU A 254 3.69 -2.51 -21.58
CA GLU A 254 3.13 -2.35 -20.24
C GLU A 254 3.14 -0.88 -19.79
N PRO A 255 2.09 -0.40 -19.12
CA PRO A 255 2.06 0.92 -18.52
C PRO A 255 3.15 1.09 -17.46
N THR A 256 3.94 2.15 -17.61
CA THR A 256 5.08 2.49 -16.76
C THR A 256 5.08 3.99 -16.46
N THR A 257 5.49 4.38 -15.26
CA THR A 257 5.65 5.77 -14.86
C THR A 257 6.83 5.95 -13.91
N SER A 258 7.25 7.20 -13.71
CA SER A 258 8.30 7.55 -12.76
C SER A 258 7.80 7.51 -11.32
N VAL A 259 8.68 7.11 -10.40
CA VAL A 259 8.40 7.05 -8.97
C VAL A 259 8.94 8.30 -8.31
N ARG A 260 8.07 9.01 -7.59
CA ARG A 260 8.44 10.21 -6.82
C ARG A 260 8.83 9.86 -5.39
N ALA A 261 8.11 8.93 -4.76
CA ALA A 261 8.41 8.47 -3.42
C ALA A 261 8.07 7.00 -3.23
N VAL A 262 8.90 6.31 -2.45
CA VAL A 262 8.64 4.94 -2.00
C VAL A 262 8.74 4.91 -0.49
N GLN A 263 7.76 4.31 0.16
CA GLN A 263 7.80 4.01 1.59
C GLN A 263 7.47 2.54 1.82
N LEU A 264 8.25 1.87 2.66
CA LEU A 264 7.97 0.53 3.16
C LEU A 264 7.78 0.61 4.67
N TRP A 265 6.65 0.13 5.13
CA TRP A 265 6.29 0.05 6.53
C TRP A 265 6.16 -1.42 6.94
N THR A 266 6.50 -1.74 8.18
CA THR A 266 6.14 -3.02 8.81
C THR A 266 5.10 -2.77 9.88
N ILE A 267 4.27 -3.77 10.15
CA ILE A 267 3.33 -3.70 11.28
C ILE A 267 4.00 -4.34 12.50
N GLY A 268 4.22 -3.51 13.52
CA GLY A 268 4.89 -3.91 14.76
C GLY A 268 4.01 -4.77 15.67
N ASP A 269 4.49 -4.98 16.90
CA ASP A 269 3.75 -5.71 17.94
C ASP A 269 2.95 -4.78 18.87
N GLU A 270 3.30 -3.50 18.90
CA GLU A 270 2.64 -2.51 19.75
C GLU A 270 1.31 -2.05 19.16
N TYR A 271 0.31 -1.86 20.00
CA TYR A 271 -0.95 -1.21 19.62
C TYR A 271 -0.82 0.30 19.78
N PHE A 272 -1.45 1.07 18.90
CA PHE A 272 -1.60 2.50 19.15
C PHE A 272 -2.74 2.72 20.15
N SER A 273 -2.47 3.51 21.19
CA SER A 273 -3.51 3.89 22.15
C SER A 273 -4.45 4.89 21.49
N LEU A 274 -5.73 4.53 21.36
CA LEU A 274 -6.79 5.51 21.14
C LEU A 274 -6.99 6.21 22.50
N LEU A 275 -6.51 7.45 22.61
CA LEU A 275 -6.80 8.33 23.75
C LEU A 275 -8.25 8.79 23.69
#